data_AF-A0A1M6U167-F1
#
_entry.id   AF-A0A1M6U167-F1
#
_cell.length_a   1.000
_cell.length_b   1.000
_cell.length_c   1.000
_cell.angle_alpha   90.00
_cell.angle_beta   90.00
_cell.angle_gamma   90.00
#
_symmetry.space_group_name_H-M   'P 1'
#
loop_
_entity.id
_entity.type
_entity.pdbx_description
1 polymer ?
#
loop_
_entity_poly.entity_id
_entity_poly.type
_entity_poly.pdbx_seq_one_letter_code
_entity_poly.pdbx_strand_id
1 'polypeptide(L)'
;MYSNPFKVNTFAYMAHNDYMTAMLNYDLKSEYVYDNILVNCHQFVEKLLKHIINIKTGEINKTHNLKSLSREVMNHYPETKKIWKCCSILNDYYFSKRYPGENYYETDKEQIEEAIECINNIKELLYPILVKMECK
;
A
#
# COMPACT_ATOMS: atom_id res chain seq x y z
N MET A 1 -16.26 15.52 -3.35
CA MET A 1 -15.80 14.97 -2.06
C MET A 1 -15.49 13.50 -2.29
N TYR A 2 -14.23 13.08 -2.16
CA TYR A 2 -13.87 11.67 -2.34
C TYR A 2 -14.51 10.87 -1.20
N SER A 3 -15.44 9.96 -1.51
CA SER A 3 -16.04 9.06 -0.54
C SER A 3 -15.20 7.79 -0.42
N ASN A 4 -14.93 7.36 0.81
CA ASN A 4 -14.29 6.08 1.06
C ASN A 4 -15.33 4.97 0.79
N PRO A 5 -15.04 4.00 -0.10
CA PRO A 5 -16.01 2.99 -0.51
C PRO A 5 -16.13 1.83 0.49
N PHE A 6 -15.25 1.75 1.49
CA PHE A 6 -15.17 0.62 2.40
C PHE A 6 -15.86 0.90 3.74
N LYS A 7 -16.31 -0.17 4.40
CA LYS A 7 -16.93 -0.09 5.72
C LYS A 7 -15.95 0.49 6.75
N VAL A 8 -16.41 1.48 7.52
CA VAL A 8 -15.64 2.07 8.64
C VAL A 8 -15.18 0.97 9.63
N ASN A 9 -14.01 1.16 10.24
CA ASN A 9 -13.33 0.21 11.14
C ASN A 9 -12.80 -1.07 10.46
N THR A 10 -12.55 -1.03 9.14
CA THR A 10 -11.86 -2.10 8.42
C THR A 10 -10.44 -1.70 8.02
N PHE A 11 -9.59 -2.69 7.77
CA PHE A 11 -8.27 -2.43 7.19
C PHE A 11 -8.38 -1.81 5.80
N ALA A 12 -9.36 -2.18 4.97
CA ALA A 12 -9.59 -1.54 3.67
C ALA A 12 -9.98 -0.06 3.78
N TYR A 13 -10.81 0.31 4.76
CA TYR A 13 -11.13 1.71 5.03
C TYR A 13 -9.88 2.52 5.38
N MET A 14 -9.05 1.99 6.29
CA MET A 14 -7.79 2.63 6.67
C MET A 14 -6.82 2.72 5.48
N ALA A 15 -6.69 1.63 4.70
CA ALA A 15 -5.87 1.61 3.50
C ALA A 15 -6.29 2.69 2.50
N HIS A 16 -7.60 2.83 2.25
CA HIS A 16 -8.09 3.87 1.36
C HIS A 16 -7.77 5.28 1.86
N ASN A 17 -7.81 5.52 3.17
CA ASN A 17 -7.38 6.80 3.71
C ASN A 17 -5.89 7.05 3.45
N ASP A 18 -5.03 6.03 3.64
CA ASP A 18 -3.60 6.14 3.31
C ASP A 18 -3.37 6.44 1.82
N TYR A 19 -4.10 5.77 0.93
CA TYR A 19 -4.06 6.05 -0.51
C TYR A 19 -4.44 7.51 -0.80
N MET A 20 -5.54 8.00 -0.22
CA MET A 20 -5.97 9.39 -0.44
C MET A 20 -4.96 10.38 0.12
N THR A 21 -4.35 10.12 1.28
CA THR A 21 -3.29 10.96 1.84
C THR A 21 -2.06 10.99 0.94
N ALA A 22 -1.63 9.85 0.39
CA ALA A 22 -0.53 9.78 -0.58
C ALA A 22 -0.82 10.62 -1.83
N MET A 23 -2.02 10.50 -2.40
CA MET A 23 -2.43 11.26 -3.58
C MET A 23 -2.52 12.76 -3.31
N LEU A 24 -3.10 13.18 -2.18
CA LEU A 24 -3.19 14.59 -1.80
C LEU A 24 -1.79 15.20 -1.60
N ASN A 25 -0.88 14.48 -0.96
CA ASN A 25 0.51 14.93 -0.82
C ASN A 25 1.24 14.97 -2.17
N TYR A 26 1.00 14.00 -3.06
CA TYR A 26 1.56 14.00 -4.41
C TYR A 26 1.07 15.18 -5.27
N ASP A 27 -0.15 15.65 -5.06
CA ASP A 27 -0.72 16.82 -5.73
C ASP A 27 -0.11 18.14 -5.25
N LEU A 28 0.48 18.19 -4.05
CA LEU A 28 1.21 19.37 -3.57
C LEU A 28 2.48 19.67 -4.36
N LYS A 29 3.00 18.70 -5.12
CA LYS A 29 4.25 18.83 -5.93
C LYS A 29 5.42 19.41 -5.14
N SER A 30 5.57 18.97 -3.89
CA SER A 30 6.54 19.49 -2.92
C SER A 30 7.41 18.36 -2.36
N GLU A 31 8.73 18.56 -2.34
CA GLU A 31 9.68 17.59 -1.78
C GLU A 31 9.53 17.40 -0.26
N TYR A 32 9.03 18.41 0.46
CA TYR A 32 8.79 18.36 1.90
C TYR A 32 7.81 17.25 2.35
N VAL A 33 7.05 16.68 1.41
CA VAL A 33 6.08 15.60 1.70
C VAL A 33 6.47 14.26 1.10
N TYR A 34 7.64 14.14 0.45
CA TYR A 34 8.05 12.91 -0.24
C TYR A 34 8.11 11.70 0.69
N ASP A 35 8.73 11.85 1.87
CA ASP A 35 8.79 10.75 2.84
C ASP A 35 7.39 10.34 3.33
N ASN A 36 6.49 11.31 3.53
CA ASN A 36 5.10 11.02 3.88
C ASN A 36 4.38 10.26 2.77
N ILE A 37 4.60 10.63 1.51
CA ILE A 37 4.04 9.89 0.36
C ILE A 37 4.49 8.43 0.40
N LEU A 38 5.79 8.14 0.58
CA LEU A 38 6.31 6.78 0.64
C LEU A 38 5.72 5.98 1.82
N VAL A 39 5.63 6.59 3.00
CA VAL A 39 5.03 5.96 4.18
C VAL A 39 3.57 5.62 3.92
N ASN A 40 2.78 6.55 3.36
CA ASN A 40 1.39 6.30 3.04
C ASN A 40 1.21 5.27 1.92
N CYS A 41 2.11 5.25 0.92
CA CYS A 41 2.10 4.22 -0.12
C CYS A 41 2.33 2.82 0.46
N HIS A 42 3.33 2.68 1.34
CA HIS A 42 3.60 1.42 2.03
C HIS A 42 2.40 0.99 2.90
N GLN A 43 1.86 1.91 3.70
CA GLN A 43 0.75 1.65 4.60
C GLN A 43 -0.55 1.29 3.87
N PHE A 44 -0.83 1.95 2.76
CA PHE A 44 -1.94 1.59 1.87
C PHE A 44 -1.85 0.12 1.46
N VAL A 45 -0.71 -0.30 0.91
CA VAL A 45 -0.52 -1.68 0.44
C VAL A 45 -0.54 -2.66 1.61
N GLU A 46 0.13 -2.35 2.73
CA GLU A 46 0.15 -3.21 3.92
C GLU A 46 -1.26 -3.52 4.41
N LYS A 47 -2.05 -2.47 4.67
CA LYS A 47 -3.40 -2.62 5.22
C LYS A 47 -4.34 -3.30 4.22
N LEU A 48 -4.20 -3.01 2.92
CA LEU A 48 -5.02 -3.64 1.89
C LEU A 48 -4.76 -5.16 1.82
N LEU A 49 -3.50 -5.58 1.82
CA LEU A 49 -3.14 -7.01 1.81
C LEU A 49 -3.57 -7.71 3.10
N LYS A 50 -3.39 -7.07 4.26
CA LYS A 50 -3.89 -7.59 5.54
C LYS A 50 -5.41 -7.76 5.55
N HIS A 51 -6.15 -6.84 4.94
CA HIS A 51 -7.60 -6.96 4.80
C HIS A 51 -7.99 -8.20 3.99
N ILE A 52 -7.33 -8.43 2.85
CA ILE A 52 -7.58 -9.61 2.00
C ILE A 52 -7.29 -10.90 2.77
N ILE A 53 -6.14 -10.97 3.44
CA ILE A 53 -5.75 -12.11 4.26
C ILE A 53 -6.79 -12.34 5.38
N ASN A 54 -7.21 -11.27 6.06
CA ASN A 54 -8.17 -11.37 7.15
C ASN A 54 -9.54 -11.86 6.69
N ILE A 55 -10.06 -11.35 5.57
CA ILE A 55 -11.30 -11.87 4.98
C ILE A 55 -11.16 -13.36 4.63
N LYS A 56 -9.99 -13.77 4.11
CA LYS A 56 -9.78 -15.14 3.62
C LYS A 56 -9.57 -16.15 4.74
N THR A 57 -8.88 -15.77 5.81
CA THR A 57 -8.40 -16.67 6.87
C THR A 57 -9.11 -16.49 8.20
N GLY A 58 -9.74 -15.33 8.43
CA GLY A 58 -10.26 -14.93 9.73
C GLY A 58 -9.20 -14.37 10.70
N GLU A 59 -7.91 -14.42 10.33
CA GLU A 59 -6.80 -14.00 11.20
C GLU A 59 -6.20 -12.65 10.77
N ILE A 60 -5.63 -11.92 11.71
CA ILE A 60 -4.91 -10.67 11.42
C ILE A 60 -3.42 -10.99 11.30
N ASN A 61 -2.87 -10.85 10.09
CA ASN A 61 -1.44 -11.00 9.88
C ASN A 61 -0.67 -9.83 10.56
N LYS A 62 0.30 -10.17 11.40
CA LYS A 62 1.09 -9.21 12.20
C LYS A 62 2.38 -8.73 11.52
N THR A 63 2.77 -9.29 10.38
CA THR A 63 3.96 -8.83 9.65
C THR A 63 3.76 -7.45 9.04
N HIS A 64 4.84 -6.68 8.92
CA HIS A 64 4.88 -5.38 8.22
C HIS A 64 5.63 -5.46 6.90
N ASN A 65 6.06 -6.67 6.53
CA ASN A 65 6.87 -6.90 5.35
C ASN A 65 5.94 -7.16 4.16
N LEU A 66 5.91 -6.22 3.20
CA LEU A 66 5.03 -6.34 2.02
C LEU A 66 5.39 -7.59 1.19
N LYS A 67 6.68 -7.95 1.15
CA LYS A 67 7.18 -9.16 0.48
C LYS A 67 6.62 -10.46 1.13
N SER A 68 6.30 -10.46 2.41
CA SER A 68 5.64 -11.61 3.04
C SER A 68 4.13 -11.58 2.77
N LEU A 69 3.50 -10.43 2.97
CA LEU A 69 2.04 -10.27 2.78
C LEU A 69 1.61 -10.60 1.35
N SER A 70 2.32 -10.10 0.33
CA SER A 70 1.92 -10.35 -1.05
C SER A 70 2.14 -11.80 -1.47
N ARG A 71 3.11 -12.54 -0.88
CA ARG A 71 3.23 -13.99 -1.11
C ARG A 71 2.03 -14.74 -0.58
N GLU A 72 1.55 -14.38 0.61
CA GLU A 72 0.37 -14.99 1.18
C GLU A 72 -0.89 -14.70 0.36
N VAL A 73 -1.08 -13.46 -0.07
CA VAL A 73 -2.18 -13.10 -0.98
C VAL A 73 -2.08 -13.86 -2.29
N MET A 74 -0.88 -13.99 -2.89
CA MET A 74 -0.68 -14.77 -4.13
C MET A 74 -1.04 -16.25 -3.98
N ASN A 75 -0.85 -16.85 -2.81
CA ASN A 75 -1.23 -18.25 -2.57
C ASN A 75 -2.75 -18.46 -2.63
N HIS A 76 -3.52 -17.42 -2.29
CA HIS A 76 -4.98 -17.45 -2.36
C HIS A 76 -5.55 -16.90 -3.68
N TYR A 77 -4.82 -15.97 -4.31
CA TYR A 77 -5.21 -15.23 -5.51
C TYR A 77 -4.01 -15.13 -6.48
N PRO A 78 -3.68 -16.20 -7.23
CA PRO A 78 -2.49 -16.23 -8.10
C PRO A 78 -2.45 -15.10 -9.16
N GLU A 79 -3.61 -14.58 -9.57
CA GLU A 79 -3.74 -13.43 -10.48
C GLU A 79 -3.12 -12.14 -9.92
N THR A 80 -2.91 -12.08 -8.60
CA THR A 80 -2.27 -10.94 -7.93
C THR A 80 -0.75 -10.95 -8.07
N LYS A 81 -0.14 -11.95 -8.71
CA LYS A 81 1.33 -12.07 -8.84
C LYS A 81 2.04 -10.81 -9.37
N LYS A 82 1.34 -10.04 -10.21
CA LYS A 82 1.86 -8.78 -10.76
C LYS A 82 2.16 -7.71 -9.70
N ILE A 83 1.58 -7.78 -8.50
CA ILE A 83 1.84 -6.79 -7.43
C ILE A 83 3.18 -7.01 -6.73
N TRP A 84 3.83 -8.17 -6.94
CA TRP A 84 5.06 -8.54 -6.25
C TRP A 84 6.17 -7.50 -6.40
N LYS A 85 6.41 -7.04 -7.62
CA LYS A 85 7.44 -6.05 -7.93
C LYS A 85 7.21 -4.76 -7.13
N CYS A 86 5.98 -4.27 -7.11
CA CYS A 86 5.60 -3.08 -6.36
C CYS A 86 5.72 -3.26 -4.85
N CYS A 87 5.32 -4.42 -4.31
CA CYS A 87 5.51 -4.72 -2.90
C CYS A 87 7.00 -4.77 -2.52
N SER A 88 7.87 -5.22 -3.44
CA SER A 88 9.32 -5.20 -3.22
C SER A 88 9.85 -3.76 -3.12
N ILE A 89 9.54 -2.94 -4.13
CA ILE A 89 10.00 -1.54 -4.23
C ILE A 89 9.57 -0.73 -3.01
N LEU A 90 8.26 -0.73 -2.71
CA LEU A 90 7.69 0.04 -1.60
C LEU A 90 8.26 -0.39 -0.24
N ASN A 91 8.54 -1.69 -0.07
CA ASN A 91 9.14 -2.19 1.16
C ASN A 91 10.58 -1.68 1.30
N ASP A 92 11.36 -1.69 0.23
CA ASP A 92 12.76 -1.26 0.26
C ASP A 92 12.87 0.27 0.52
N TYR A 93 12.01 1.08 -0.11
CA TYR A 93 11.91 2.52 0.15
C TYR A 93 11.48 2.86 1.58
N TYR A 94 10.59 2.07 2.16
CA TYR A 94 10.13 2.33 3.53
C TYR A 94 11.20 2.02 4.59
N PHE A 95 12.01 0.97 4.40
CA PHE A 95 13.03 0.60 5.38
C PHE A 95 14.23 1.55 5.38
N SER A 96 14.61 2.12 4.24
CA SER A 96 15.75 3.04 4.14
C SER A 96 15.54 4.39 4.86
N LYS A 97 14.28 4.78 5.13
CA LYS A 97 13.92 6.09 5.67
C LYS A 97 13.75 6.13 7.19
N ARG A 98 13.75 4.98 7.86
CA ARG A 98 13.34 4.90 9.28
C ARG A 98 14.32 5.51 10.27
N TYR A 99 15.59 5.68 9.90
CA TYR A 99 16.61 6.17 10.84
C TYR A 99 17.62 7.09 10.15
N PRO A 100 17.94 8.26 10.76
CA PRO A 100 19.08 9.05 10.34
C PRO A 100 20.37 8.24 10.55
N GLY A 101 21.30 8.29 9.60
CA GLY A 101 22.56 7.54 9.65
C GLY A 101 23.32 7.58 8.32
N GLU A 102 24.43 6.86 8.23
CA GLU A 102 25.31 6.84 7.05
C GLU A 102 24.63 6.36 5.77
N ASN A 103 23.52 5.60 5.90
CA ASN A 103 22.73 5.11 4.77
C ASN A 103 21.50 5.98 4.46
N TYR A 104 21.35 7.14 5.11
CA TYR A 104 20.28 8.07 4.80
C TYR A 104 20.55 8.69 3.43
N TYR A 105 19.63 8.47 2.50
CA TYR A 105 19.58 9.19 1.24
C TYR A 105 18.28 9.98 1.18
N GLU A 106 18.28 11.12 0.50
CA GLU A 106 17.09 11.94 0.31
C GLU A 106 16.12 11.27 -0.67
N THR A 107 14.81 11.39 -0.46
CA THR A 107 13.85 10.81 -1.41
C THR A 107 13.84 11.68 -2.64
N ASP A 108 14.01 11.08 -3.82
CA ASP A 108 13.92 11.83 -5.07
C ASP A 108 12.52 11.71 -5.71
N LYS A 109 12.30 12.52 -6.73
CA LYS A 109 11.04 12.56 -7.46
C LYS A 109 10.74 11.26 -8.21
N GLU A 110 11.75 10.57 -8.73
CA GLU A 110 11.58 9.32 -9.49
C GLU A 110 11.04 8.21 -8.57
N GLN A 111 11.55 8.12 -7.35
CA GLN A 111 11.06 7.21 -6.32
C GLN A 111 9.60 7.47 -5.97
N ILE A 112 9.20 8.75 -5.90
CA ILE A 112 7.79 9.12 -5.68
C ILE A 112 6.92 8.71 -6.86
N GLU A 113 7.35 8.99 -8.09
CA GLU A 113 6.59 8.62 -9.29
C GLU A 113 6.41 7.10 -9.40
N GLU A 114 7.46 6.32 -9.13
CA GLU A 114 7.39 4.85 -9.12
C GLU A 114 6.48 4.33 -8.00
N ALA A 115 6.56 4.91 -6.80
CA ALA A 115 5.69 4.54 -5.68
C ALA A 115 4.22 4.82 -5.99
N ILE A 116 3.91 5.98 -6.58
CA ILE A 116 2.55 6.37 -6.99
C ILE A 116 2.02 5.44 -8.09
N GLU A 117 2.83 5.13 -9.10
CA GLU A 117 2.46 4.16 -10.13
C GLU A 117 2.12 2.80 -9.50
N CYS A 118 2.95 2.35 -8.56
CA CYS A 118 2.74 1.09 -7.87
C CYS A 118 1.43 1.03 -7.08
N ILE A 119 1.10 2.06 -6.30
CA ILE A 119 -0.15 2.05 -5.53
C ILE A 119 -1.39 2.18 -6.43
N ASN A 120 -1.30 2.89 -7.55
CA ASN A 120 -2.38 2.98 -8.54
C ASN A 120 -2.63 1.62 -9.19
N ASN A 121 -1.58 0.94 -9.65
CA ASN A 121 -1.66 -0.40 -10.24
C ASN A 121 -2.25 -1.43 -9.25
N ILE A 122 -1.83 -1.36 -7.98
CA ILE A 122 -2.36 -2.24 -6.92
C ILE A 122 -3.83 -1.95 -6.66
N LYS A 123 -4.21 -0.67 -6.54
CA LYS A 123 -5.60 -0.25 -6.33
C LYS A 123 -6.51 -0.76 -7.45
N GLU A 124 -6.13 -0.54 -8.71
CA GLU A 124 -6.91 -0.99 -9.88
C GLU A 124 -7.12 -2.51 -9.89
N LEU A 125 -6.12 -3.27 -9.45
CA LEU A 125 -6.23 -4.72 -9.36
C LEU A 125 -7.09 -5.20 -8.21
N LEU A 126 -6.88 -4.65 -7.00
CA LEU A 126 -7.39 -5.25 -5.78
C LEU A 126 -8.74 -4.66 -5.32
N TYR A 127 -9.06 -3.40 -5.64
CA TYR A 127 -10.34 -2.81 -5.23
C TYR A 127 -11.54 -3.58 -5.81
N PRO A 128 -11.57 -3.95 -7.10
CA PRO A 128 -12.67 -4.74 -7.65
C PRO A 128 -12.83 -6.11 -6.99
N ILE A 129 -11.74 -6.72 -6.51
CA ILE A 129 -11.77 -8.00 -5.79
C ILE A 129 -12.39 -7.79 -4.41
N LEU A 130 -11.93 -6.78 -3.68
CA LEU A 130 -12.40 -6.46 -2.33
C LEU A 130 -13.89 -6.10 -2.28
N VAL A 131 -14.36 -5.26 -3.20
CA VAL A 131 -15.79 -4.91 -3.27
C VAL A 131 -16.64 -6.17 -3.49
N LYS A 132 -16.22 -7.09 -4.34
CA LYS A 132 -16.93 -8.37 -4.55
C LYS A 132 -16.92 -9.27 -3.31
N MET A 133 -15.88 -9.20 -2.48
CA MET A 133 -15.78 -9.97 -1.24
C MET A 133 -16.68 -9.42 -0.14
N GLU A 134 -16.82 -8.09 -0.04
CA GLU A 134 -17.66 -7.43 0.97
C GLU A 134 -19.16 -7.44 0.64
N CYS A 135 -19.54 -7.67 -0.62
CA CYS A 135 -20.94 -7.82 -1.05
C CYS A 135 -21.52 -9.24 -0.87
N LYS A 136 -20.73 -10.20 -0.36
CA LYS A 136 -21.16 -11.57 -0.06
C LYS A 136 -21.39 -11.75 1.43
#